data_AF-A0A7C1WJ29-F1
#
_entry.id   AF-A0A7C1WJ29-F1
#
_cell.length_a   1.000
_cell.length_b   1.000
_cell.length_c   1.000
_cell.angle_alpha   90.00
_cell.angle_beta   90.00
_cell.angle_gamma   90.00
#
_symmetry.space_group_name_H-M   'P 1'
#
loop_
_entity.id
_entity.type
_entity.pdbx_description
1 polymer ?
#
loop_
_entity_poly.entity_id
_entity_poly.type
_entity_poly.pdbx_seq_one_letter_code
_entity_poly.pdbx_strand_id
1 'polypeptide(L)'
;MRKTDYLLVLGMVLLAGCASAPTQEMSDARQAVSAAHDIGAAEHASESVKHAEALLNKAERELALGDYSEARNDAEAARVEAIKAQDIAQAMSATKQVLQEAAERGVLSVGATGLYEQALTAVEEGRVHEAIRLANEARHQAEQDLNLK
;
A
#
# COMPACT_ATOMS: atom_id res chain seq x y z
N MET A 1 29.64 -6.91 -47.64
CA MET A 1 28.96 -8.22 -47.75
C MET A 1 29.23 -8.98 -46.47
N ARG A 2 28.39 -8.77 -45.46
CA ARG A 2 27.17 -9.55 -45.12
C ARG A 2 27.53 -10.80 -44.29
N LYS A 3 27.62 -10.59 -42.97
CA LYS A 3 27.38 -11.61 -41.93
C LYS A 3 25.88 -11.71 -41.61
N THR A 4 25.03 -11.44 -42.62
CA THR A 4 23.56 -11.48 -42.53
C THR A 4 22.99 -12.88 -42.61
N ASP A 5 23.83 -13.92 -42.58
CA ASP A 5 23.37 -15.30 -42.77
C ASP A 5 23.12 -16.01 -41.43
N TYR A 6 23.45 -15.38 -40.30
CA TYR A 6 22.98 -15.79 -38.96
C TYR A 6 21.57 -15.29 -38.63
N LEU A 7 20.81 -14.91 -39.65
CA LEU A 7 19.45 -14.40 -39.53
C LEU A 7 18.39 -15.46 -39.90
N LEU A 8 18.69 -16.77 -39.96
CA LEU A 8 17.69 -17.68 -40.54
C LEU A 8 17.39 -19.03 -39.88
N VAL A 9 18.12 -19.53 -38.86
CA VAL A 9 17.90 -20.93 -38.40
C VAL A 9 17.79 -21.12 -36.87
N LEU A 10 17.41 -20.08 -36.11
CA LEU A 10 16.83 -20.35 -34.78
C LEU A 10 15.50 -19.64 -34.59
N GLY A 11 14.69 -19.71 -35.64
CA GLY A 11 13.26 -19.82 -35.47
C GLY A 11 12.96 -21.14 -34.75
N MET A 12 12.73 -21.06 -33.44
CA MET A 12 11.77 -21.94 -32.79
C MET A 12 10.91 -21.07 -31.89
N VAL A 13 9.96 -20.42 -32.57
CA VAL A 13 8.65 -20.13 -32.00
C VAL A 13 8.16 -21.39 -31.28
N LEU A 14 8.16 -21.35 -29.96
CA LEU A 14 7.20 -22.09 -29.15
C LEU A 14 6.42 -21.06 -28.33
N LEU A 15 5.48 -20.45 -29.03
CA LEU A 15 4.24 -19.96 -28.45
C LEU A 15 3.55 -21.17 -27.80
N ALA A 16 3.82 -21.39 -26.52
CA ALA A 16 2.94 -22.15 -25.64
C ALA A 16 2.44 -21.16 -24.59
N GLY A 17 1.20 -20.69 -24.77
CA GLY A 17 0.47 -20.03 -23.71
C GLY A 17 0.27 -21.04 -22.58
N CYS A 18 1.18 -21.05 -21.61
CA CYS A 18 0.93 -21.67 -20.33
C CYS A 18 0.26 -20.61 -19.47
N ALA A 19 -1.00 -20.80 -19.13
CA ALA A 19 -1.54 -20.22 -17.91
C ALA A 19 -0.77 -20.85 -16.74
N SER A 20 0.46 -20.39 -16.49
CA SER A 20 1.29 -20.83 -15.38
C SER A 20 0.72 -20.24 -14.10
N ALA A 21 0.76 -21.01 -13.01
CA ALA A 21 0.36 -20.54 -11.70
C ALA A 21 1.02 -19.17 -11.36
N PRO A 22 0.28 -18.19 -10.80
CA PRO A 22 0.73 -16.81 -10.58
C PRO A 22 1.68 -16.68 -9.38
N THR A 23 2.80 -17.39 -9.41
CA THR A 23 3.71 -17.51 -8.26
C THR A 23 4.35 -16.18 -7.84
N GLN A 24 4.61 -15.29 -8.80
CA GLN A 24 5.18 -13.96 -8.54
C GLN A 24 4.15 -13.07 -7.86
N GLU A 25 2.95 -12.95 -8.44
CA GLU A 25 1.87 -12.12 -7.92
C GLU A 25 1.47 -12.56 -6.51
N MET A 26 1.39 -13.87 -6.26
CA MET A 26 1.14 -14.41 -4.91
C MET A 26 2.26 -14.08 -3.93
N SER A 27 3.52 -14.06 -4.37
CA SER A 27 4.66 -13.67 -3.54
C SER A 27 4.60 -12.19 -3.18
N ASP A 28 4.37 -11.33 -4.17
CA ASP A 28 4.29 -9.88 -4.00
C ASP A 28 3.12 -9.50 -3.08
N ALA A 29 1.97 -10.15 -3.22
CA ALA A 29 0.83 -9.97 -2.35
C ALA A 29 1.15 -10.32 -0.89
N ARG A 30 1.76 -11.49 -0.63
CA ARG A 30 2.18 -11.89 0.72
C ARG A 30 3.17 -10.92 1.33
N GLN A 31 4.16 -10.49 0.56
CA GLN A 31 5.18 -9.54 1.02
C GLN A 31 4.54 -8.19 1.36
N ALA A 32 3.63 -7.68 0.52
CA ALA A 32 2.94 -6.42 0.77
C ALA A 32 2.06 -6.49 2.03
N VAL A 33 1.28 -7.57 2.21
CA VAL A 33 0.47 -7.76 3.43
C VAL A 33 1.36 -7.83 4.67
N SER A 34 2.47 -8.60 4.62
CA SER A 34 3.44 -8.65 5.72
C SER A 34 4.00 -7.26 6.05
N ALA A 35 4.43 -6.51 5.03
CA ALA A 35 4.98 -5.16 5.22
C ALA A 35 3.96 -4.20 5.85
N ALA A 36 2.68 -4.31 5.49
CA ALA A 36 1.60 -3.55 6.12
C ALA A 36 1.47 -3.88 7.62
N HIS A 37 1.58 -5.15 8.01
CA HIS A 37 1.60 -5.54 9.42
C HIS A 37 2.83 -5.03 10.16
N ASP A 38 4.01 -5.14 9.55
CA ASP A 38 5.30 -4.79 10.18
C ASP A 38 5.37 -3.32 10.59
N ILE A 39 4.69 -2.43 9.86
CA ILE A 39 4.61 -1.00 10.19
C ILE A 39 3.38 -0.64 11.05
N GLY A 40 2.61 -1.63 11.49
CA GLY A 40 1.43 -1.41 12.32
C GLY A 40 0.25 -0.79 11.57
N ALA A 41 0.09 -1.03 10.27
CA ALA A 41 -0.95 -0.38 9.46
C ALA A 41 -2.38 -0.62 9.96
N ALA A 42 -2.60 -1.68 10.77
CA ALA A 42 -3.89 -1.92 11.41
C ALA A 42 -4.33 -0.80 12.36
N GLU A 43 -3.42 0.02 12.89
CA GLU A 43 -3.77 1.17 13.76
C GLU A 43 -4.45 2.31 12.98
N HIS A 44 -4.01 2.54 11.74
CA HIS A 44 -4.40 3.72 10.96
C HIS A 44 -5.16 3.39 9.68
N ALA A 45 -5.15 2.15 9.22
CA ALA A 45 -5.73 1.71 7.96
C ALA A 45 -6.35 0.31 8.08
N SER A 46 -7.07 0.08 9.20
CA SER A 46 -7.60 -1.25 9.55
C SER A 46 -8.45 -1.89 8.45
N GLU A 47 -9.29 -1.11 7.77
CA GLU A 47 -10.13 -1.60 6.68
C GLU A 47 -9.31 -2.06 5.47
N SER A 48 -8.30 -1.29 5.05
CA SER A 48 -7.40 -1.68 3.96
C SER A 48 -6.59 -2.93 4.29
N VAL A 49 -6.12 -3.08 5.54
CA VAL A 49 -5.44 -4.32 5.99
C VAL A 49 -6.38 -5.52 5.90
N LYS A 50 -7.60 -5.41 6.45
CA LYS A 50 -8.60 -6.49 6.39
C LYS A 50 -8.94 -6.87 4.95
N HIS A 51 -9.10 -5.88 4.06
CA HIS A 51 -9.37 -6.15 2.65
C HIS A 51 -8.20 -6.86 1.98
N ALA A 52 -6.96 -6.43 2.24
CA ALA A 52 -5.77 -7.07 1.70
C ALA A 52 -5.66 -8.53 2.15
N GLU A 53 -5.85 -8.80 3.44
CA GLU A 53 -5.87 -10.16 4.00
C GLU A 53 -6.99 -11.02 3.39
N ALA A 54 -8.20 -10.47 3.27
CA ALA A 54 -9.34 -11.20 2.73
C ALA A 54 -9.12 -11.60 1.26
N LEU A 55 -8.56 -10.68 0.46
CA LEU A 55 -8.21 -10.91 -0.94
C LEU A 55 -7.07 -11.92 -1.07
N LEU A 56 -6.01 -11.80 -0.27
CA LEU A 56 -4.91 -12.76 -0.28
C LEU A 56 -5.40 -14.17 0.08
N ASN A 57 -6.21 -14.29 1.13
CA ASN A 57 -6.81 -15.56 1.52
C ASN A 57 -7.70 -16.14 0.41
N LYS A 58 -8.39 -15.29 -0.37
CA LYS A 58 -9.20 -15.73 -1.53
C LYS A 58 -8.33 -16.21 -2.68
N ALA A 59 -7.29 -15.46 -3.02
CA ALA A 59 -6.31 -15.83 -4.02
C ALA A 59 -5.63 -17.18 -3.71
N GLU A 60 -5.30 -17.44 -2.43
CA GLU A 60 -4.71 -18.71 -2.01
C GLU A 60 -5.64 -19.90 -2.20
N ARG A 61 -6.95 -19.72 -1.97
CA ARG A 61 -7.96 -20.76 -2.23
C ARG A 61 -8.12 -21.03 -3.73
N GLU A 62 -8.22 -19.98 -4.54
CA GLU A 62 -8.33 -20.08 -5.99
C GLU A 62 -7.09 -20.77 -6.60
N LEU A 63 -5.89 -20.41 -6.11
CA LEU A 63 -4.64 -21.08 -6.50
C LEU A 63 -4.68 -22.59 -6.21
N ALA A 64 -5.20 -22.98 -5.05
CA ALA A 64 -5.32 -24.39 -4.66
C ALA A 64 -6.35 -25.16 -5.50
N LEU A 65 -7.37 -24.49 -6.03
CA LEU A 65 -8.38 -25.06 -6.92
C LEU A 65 -7.93 -25.12 -8.39
N GLY A 66 -6.84 -24.43 -8.75
CA GLY A 66 -6.36 -24.33 -10.12
C GLY A 66 -6.94 -23.14 -10.90
N ASP A 67 -7.67 -22.26 -10.21
CA ASP A 67 -8.31 -21.06 -10.76
C ASP A 67 -7.26 -19.92 -10.89
N TYR A 68 -6.26 -20.12 -11.74
CA TYR A 68 -5.06 -19.28 -11.79
C TYR A 68 -5.31 -17.84 -12.23
N SER A 69 -6.35 -17.58 -13.03
CA SER A 69 -6.65 -16.22 -13.48
C SER A 69 -7.26 -15.40 -12.36
N GLU A 70 -8.18 -16.01 -11.62
CA GLU A 70 -8.84 -15.47 -10.44
C GLU A 70 -7.81 -15.22 -9.34
N ALA A 71 -6.99 -16.23 -9.04
CA ALA A 71 -5.92 -16.12 -8.04
C ALA A 71 -4.97 -14.95 -8.32
N ARG A 72 -4.60 -14.75 -9.59
CA ARG A 72 -3.73 -13.63 -9.99
C ARG A 72 -4.41 -12.27 -9.75
N ASN A 73 -5.68 -12.15 -10.12
CA ASN A 73 -6.41 -10.89 -9.99
C ASN A 73 -6.61 -10.52 -8.51
N ASP A 74 -6.97 -11.50 -7.69
CA ASP A 74 -7.15 -11.31 -6.26
C ASP A 74 -5.82 -11.04 -5.54
N ALA A 75 -4.73 -11.68 -5.96
CA ALA A 75 -3.40 -11.41 -5.41
C ALA A 75 -2.96 -9.96 -5.70
N GLU A 76 -3.15 -9.48 -6.93
CA GLU A 76 -2.83 -8.09 -7.26
C GLU A 76 -3.73 -7.11 -6.50
N ALA A 77 -5.02 -7.41 -6.35
CA ALA A 77 -5.93 -6.61 -5.54
C ALA A 77 -5.48 -6.57 -4.06
N ALA A 78 -5.06 -7.70 -3.49
CA ALA A 78 -4.51 -7.78 -2.15
C ALA A 78 -3.25 -6.91 -2.00
N ARG A 79 -2.33 -6.98 -2.97
CA ARG A 79 -1.11 -6.16 -3.02
C ARG A 79 -1.45 -4.68 -3.01
N VAL A 80 -2.41 -4.25 -3.83
CA VAL A 80 -2.85 -2.86 -3.92
C VAL A 80 -3.45 -2.37 -2.60
N GLU A 81 -4.31 -3.16 -1.96
CA GLU A 81 -4.88 -2.77 -0.65
C GLU A 81 -3.82 -2.71 0.46
N ALA A 82 -2.85 -3.63 0.44
CA ALA A 82 -1.74 -3.60 1.39
C ALA A 82 -0.85 -2.36 1.20
N ILE A 83 -0.63 -1.91 -0.04
CA ILE A 83 0.13 -0.68 -0.32
C ILE A 83 -0.66 0.56 0.16
N LYS A 84 -1.97 0.63 -0.09
CA LYS A 84 -2.81 1.71 0.46
C LYS A 84 -2.72 1.78 1.98
N ALA A 85 -2.81 0.62 2.64
CA ALA A 85 -2.66 0.53 4.09
C ALA A 85 -1.28 1.05 4.55
N GLN A 86 -0.22 0.71 3.81
CA GLN A 86 1.12 1.17 4.12
C GLN A 86 1.27 2.68 4.01
N ASP A 87 0.81 3.27 2.91
CA ASP A 87 0.93 4.70 2.65
C ASP A 87 0.17 5.53 3.70
N ILE A 88 -1.04 5.09 4.07
CA ILE A 88 -1.83 5.71 5.14
C ILE A 88 -1.07 5.59 6.47
N ALA A 89 -0.61 4.41 6.84
CA ALA A 89 0.06 4.18 8.12
C ALA A 89 1.33 5.02 8.26
N GLN A 90 2.17 5.05 7.22
CA GLN A 90 3.39 5.86 7.22
C GLN A 90 3.09 7.34 7.44
N ALA A 91 2.12 7.90 6.72
CA ALA A 91 1.73 9.29 6.87
C ALA A 91 1.14 9.56 8.26
N MET A 92 0.19 8.74 8.71
CA MET A 92 -0.52 8.92 9.97
C MET A 92 0.38 8.77 11.19
N SER A 93 1.24 7.74 11.22
CA SER A 93 2.18 7.53 12.33
C SER A 93 3.22 8.65 12.42
N ALA A 94 3.78 9.09 11.29
CA ALA A 94 4.72 10.20 11.28
C ALA A 94 4.08 11.50 11.78
N THR A 95 2.85 11.80 11.33
CA THR A 95 2.11 12.98 11.80
C THR A 95 1.79 12.88 13.29
N LYS A 96 1.31 11.73 13.76
CA LYS A 96 1.00 11.50 15.17
C LYS A 96 2.20 11.77 16.09
N GLN A 97 3.39 11.33 15.70
CA GLN A 97 4.63 11.58 16.45
C GLN A 97 4.92 13.08 16.60
N VAL A 98 4.82 13.84 15.51
CA VAL A 98 5.07 15.30 15.55
C VAL A 98 4.00 16.02 16.38
N LEU A 99 2.73 15.63 16.26
CA LEU A 99 1.65 16.19 17.06
C LEU A 99 1.86 15.93 18.57
N GLN A 100 2.34 14.74 18.94
CA GLN A 100 2.67 14.41 20.32
C GLN A 100 3.80 15.30 20.85
N GLU A 101 4.88 15.47 20.10
CA GLU A 101 5.98 16.37 20.48
C GLU A 101 5.49 17.83 20.63
N ALA A 102 4.69 18.30 19.68
CA ALA A 102 4.08 19.63 19.73
C ALA A 102 3.16 19.81 20.95
N ALA A 103 2.41 18.78 21.32
CA ALA A 103 1.57 18.77 22.50
C ALA A 103 2.40 18.80 23.79
N GLU A 104 3.45 18.00 23.89
CA GLU A 104 4.36 17.94 25.04
C GLU A 104 5.05 19.28 25.29
N ARG A 105 5.45 19.97 24.21
CA ARG A 105 6.02 21.31 24.30
C ARG A 105 4.98 22.41 24.50
N GLY A 106 3.68 22.08 24.46
CA GLY A 106 2.58 23.05 24.57
C GLY A 106 2.58 24.08 23.43
N VAL A 107 2.90 23.67 22.20
CA VAL A 107 2.80 24.50 20.99
C VAL A 107 1.67 24.08 20.04
N LEU A 108 1.09 22.91 20.26
CA LEU A 108 0.15 22.32 19.30
C LEU A 108 -1.01 23.27 18.96
N SER A 109 -1.11 23.65 17.69
CA SER A 109 -2.19 24.50 17.19
C SER A 109 -3.49 23.72 16.93
N VAL A 110 -4.61 24.47 16.99
CA VAL A 110 -5.95 23.95 16.63
C VAL A 110 -6.00 23.54 15.15
N GLY A 111 -5.30 24.26 14.28
CA GLY A 111 -5.28 23.94 12.84
C GLY A 111 -4.59 22.60 12.54
N ALA A 112 -3.43 22.33 13.17
CA ALA A 112 -2.75 21.04 13.02
C ALA A 112 -3.63 19.87 13.50
N THR A 113 -4.27 20.04 14.66
CA THR A 113 -5.21 19.04 15.21
C THR A 113 -6.41 18.82 14.28
N GLY A 114 -7.04 19.90 13.81
CA GLY A 114 -8.21 19.82 12.94
C GLY A 114 -7.94 19.19 11.58
N LEU A 115 -6.75 19.40 11.01
CA LEU A 115 -6.31 18.72 9.79
C LEU A 115 -6.12 17.21 10.01
N TYR A 116 -5.55 16.82 11.16
CA TYR A 116 -5.37 15.41 11.50
C TYR A 116 -6.70 14.70 11.78
N GLU A 117 -7.66 15.37 12.41
CA GLU A 117 -9.03 14.85 12.56
C GLU A 117 -9.70 14.63 11.20
N GLN A 118 -9.58 15.58 10.26
CA GLN A 118 -10.09 15.40 8.89
C GLN A 118 -9.38 14.24 8.17
N ALA A 119 -8.08 14.03 8.42
CA ALA A 119 -7.34 12.91 7.87
C ALA A 119 -7.92 11.57 8.37
N LEU A 120 -8.24 11.46 9.67
CA LEU A 120 -8.90 10.30 10.25
C LEU A 120 -10.27 10.03 9.61
N THR A 121 -11.09 11.06 9.42
CA THR A 121 -12.37 10.92 8.71
C THR A 121 -12.17 10.47 7.26
N ALA A 122 -11.17 11.00 6.56
CA ALA A 122 -10.87 10.58 5.20
C ALA A 122 -10.41 9.12 5.12
N VAL A 123 -9.71 8.60 6.13
CA VAL A 123 -9.40 7.16 6.25
C VAL A 123 -10.68 6.34 6.37
N GLU A 124 -11.57 6.71 7.28
CA GLU A 124 -12.84 5.99 7.51
C GLU A 124 -13.72 5.96 6.26
N GLU A 125 -13.70 7.02 5.45
CA GLU A 125 -14.43 7.12 4.20
C GLU A 125 -13.70 6.48 3.01
N GLY A 126 -12.51 5.90 3.21
CA GLY A 126 -11.71 5.28 2.16
C GLY A 126 -11.09 6.27 1.15
N ARG A 127 -11.05 7.57 1.48
CA ARG A 127 -10.44 8.63 0.66
C ARG A 127 -8.92 8.70 0.87
N VAL A 128 -8.22 7.64 0.43
CA VAL A 128 -6.78 7.41 0.65
C VAL A 128 -5.90 8.63 0.35
N HIS A 129 -5.99 9.19 -0.85
CA HIS A 129 -5.15 10.34 -1.24
C HIS A 129 -5.41 11.57 -0.38
N GLU A 130 -6.66 11.79 0.01
CA GLU A 130 -7.02 12.94 0.82
C GLU A 130 -6.58 12.76 2.27
N ALA A 131 -6.72 11.55 2.84
CA ALA A 131 -6.20 11.21 4.15
C ALA A 131 -4.69 11.49 4.24
N ILE A 132 -3.91 11.00 3.28
CA ILE A 132 -2.45 11.21 3.24
C ILE A 132 -2.11 12.70 3.09
N ARG A 133 -2.84 13.43 2.23
CA ARG A 133 -2.62 14.87 2.04
C ARG A 133 -2.87 15.64 3.33
N LEU A 134 -4.00 15.40 3.98
CA LEU A 134 -4.40 16.06 5.24
C LEU A 134 -3.43 15.71 6.38
N ALA A 135 -3.00 14.45 6.49
CA ALA A 135 -2.03 14.03 7.48
C ALA A 135 -0.68 14.76 7.30
N ASN A 136 -0.20 14.89 6.06
CA ASN A 136 1.03 15.62 5.77
C ASN A 136 0.89 17.13 6.03
N GLU A 137 -0.28 17.72 5.75
CA GLU A 137 -0.56 19.13 6.03
C GLU A 137 -0.58 19.39 7.55
N ALA A 138 -1.24 18.51 8.32
CA ALA A 138 -1.23 18.55 9.78
C ALA A 138 0.19 18.47 10.34
N ARG A 139 1.02 17.57 9.80
CA ARG A 139 2.42 17.42 10.18
C ARG A 139 3.22 18.68 9.90
N HIS A 140 3.08 19.23 8.69
CA HIS A 140 3.78 20.46 8.31
C HIS A 140 3.43 21.63 9.23
N GLN A 141 2.15 21.77 9.58
CA GLN A 141 1.72 22.80 10.51
C GLN A 141 2.27 22.58 11.93
N ALA A 142 2.27 21.34 12.42
CA ALA A 142 2.86 21.01 13.72
C ALA A 142 4.39 21.26 13.76
N GLU A 143 5.11 20.96 12.66
CA GLU A 143 6.52 21.30 12.51
C GLU A 143 6.76 22.82 12.55
N GLN A 144 5.86 23.62 11.96
CA GLN A 144 5.93 25.08 12.06
C GLN A 144 5.70 25.56 13.49
N ASP A 145 4.69 25.02 14.18
CA ASP A 145 4.40 25.35 15.59
C ASP A 145 5.61 25.06 16.49
N LEU A 146 6.34 23.98 16.23
CA LEU A 146 7.58 23.61 16.93
C LEU A 146 8.74 24.58 16.68
N ASN A 147 8.84 25.14 15.47
CA ASN A 147 9.93 26.03 15.06
C ASN A 147 9.71 27.50 15.44
N LEU A 148 8.49 27.88 15.85
CA LEU A 148 8.14 29.23 16.28
C LEU A 148 8.44 29.50 17.78
N LYS A 149 8.98 28.51 18.51
CA LYS A 149 9.48 28.65 19.89
C LYS A 149 11.01 28.74 19.91
#